data_AF-A0A7V6ZEA2-F1
#
_entry.id   AF-A0A7V6ZEA2-F1
#
_cell.length_a   1.000
_cell.length_b   1.000
_cell.length_c   1.000
_cell.angle_alpha   90.00
_cell.angle_beta   90.00
_cell.angle_gamma   90.00
#
_symmetry.space_group_name_H-M   'P 1'
#
loop_
_entity.id
_entity.type
_entity.pdbx_description
1 polymer ?
#
loop_
_entity_poly.entity_id
_entity_poly.type
_entity_poly.pdbx_seq_one_letter_code
_entity_poly.pdbx_strand_id
1 'polypeptide(L)'
;GGKSFLGWVKKEIFSSFEGAGLVAFVCVGFLGLSTTFLYNFLALKGGLFGSAVPLGPNAGVLNSSGTIALANIAVGLEVVGGLSAILIFMFLGMRYVSEGGKEGVKDDK
;
A
#
# COMPACT_ATOMS: atom_id res chain seq x y z
N GLY A 1 8.52 -5.26 25.69
CA GLY A 1 8.12 -4.41 24.56
C GLY A 1 8.62 -4.94 23.22
N GLY A 2 9.77 -4.47 22.75
CA GLY A 2 10.22 -4.67 21.36
C GLY A 2 10.37 -6.11 20.85
N LYS A 3 10.79 -7.08 21.69
CA LYS A 3 10.92 -8.49 21.28
C LYS A 3 9.57 -9.16 20.97
N SER A 4 8.51 -8.84 21.73
CA SER A 4 7.14 -9.30 21.42
C SER A 4 6.59 -8.66 20.15
N PHE A 5 6.89 -7.38 19.92
CA PHE A 5 6.44 -6.68 18.72
C PHE A 5 7.09 -7.25 17.44
N LEU A 6 8.39 -7.52 17.46
CA LEU A 6 9.10 -8.17 16.35
C LEU A 6 8.62 -9.61 16.10
N GLY A 7 8.22 -10.34 17.13
CA GLY A 7 7.62 -11.68 16.97
C GLY A 7 6.21 -11.65 16.36
N TRP A 8 5.47 -10.56 16.55
CA TRP A 8 4.13 -10.36 15.99
C TRP A 8 4.17 -9.85 14.54
N VAL A 9 5.16 -9.01 14.22
CA VAL A 9 5.34 -8.42 12.89
C VAL A 9 6.00 -9.40 11.92
N LYS A 10 5.21 -9.93 10.99
CA LYS A 10 5.74 -10.71 9.85
C LYS A 10 6.11 -9.78 8.71
N LYS A 11 7.40 -9.48 8.57
CA LYS A 11 7.96 -8.62 7.50
C LYS A 11 7.53 -9.07 6.09
N GLU A 12 7.44 -10.39 5.88
CA GLU A 12 7.03 -10.98 4.61
C GLU A 12 5.63 -10.54 4.16
N ILE A 13 4.71 -10.27 5.09
CA ILE A 13 3.35 -9.83 4.76
C ILE A 13 3.38 -8.40 4.20
N PHE A 14 4.18 -7.51 4.78
CA PHE A 14 4.29 -6.13 4.32
C PHE A 14 4.94 -6.04 2.93
N SER A 15 5.98 -6.83 2.68
CA SER A 15 6.59 -6.93 1.35
C SER A 15 5.64 -7.58 0.33
N SER A 16 4.85 -8.57 0.74
CA SER A 16 3.81 -9.15 -0.12
C SER A 16 2.71 -8.13 -0.46
N PHE A 17 2.31 -7.28 0.49
CA PHE A 17 1.31 -6.22 0.25
C PHE A 17 1.84 -5.14 -0.70
N GLU A 18 3.10 -4.75 -0.55
CA GLU A 18 3.79 -3.86 -1.50
C GLU A 18 3.73 -4.42 -2.93
N GLY A 19 4.21 -5.66 -3.12
CA GLY A 19 4.19 -6.30 -4.43
C GLY A 19 2.78 -6.53 -4.98
N ALA A 20 1.84 -6.96 -4.14
CA ALA A 20 0.46 -7.20 -4.54
C ALA A 20 -0.25 -5.90 -4.97
N GLY A 21 -0.02 -4.79 -4.26
CA GLY A 21 -0.56 -3.48 -4.63
C GLY A 21 -0.07 -3.02 -5.99
N LEU A 22 1.24 -3.13 -6.23
CA LEU A 22 1.85 -2.72 -7.50
C LEU A 22 1.37 -3.60 -8.67
N VAL A 23 1.32 -4.93 -8.48
CA VAL A 23 0.77 -5.86 -9.47
C VAL A 23 -0.70 -5.54 -9.77
N ALA A 24 -1.51 -5.28 -8.74
CA ALA A 24 -2.91 -4.92 -8.92
C ALA A 24 -3.08 -3.62 -9.70
N PHE A 25 -2.26 -2.59 -9.41
CA PHE A 25 -2.27 -1.32 -10.12
C PHE A 25 -1.96 -1.49 -11.61
N VAL A 26 -0.91 -2.26 -11.92
CA VAL A 26 -0.50 -2.55 -13.30
C VAL A 26 -1.58 -3.36 -14.04
N CYS A 27 -2.18 -4.36 -13.40
CA CYS A 27 -3.30 -5.12 -13.98
C CYS A 27 -4.50 -4.22 -14.31
N VAL A 28 -4.88 -3.31 -13.42
CA VAL A 28 -5.95 -2.32 -13.67
C VAL A 28 -5.60 -1.44 -14.88
N GLY A 29 -4.35 -1.01 -15.00
CA GLY A 29 -3.87 -0.26 -16.15
C GLY A 29 -3.98 -1.04 -17.46
N PHE A 30 -3.63 -2.33 -17.43
CA PHE A 30 -3.72 -3.21 -18.60
C PHE A 30 -5.15 -3.51 -19.05
N LEU A 31 -6.11 -3.60 -18.11
CA LEU A 31 -7.53 -3.74 -18.44
C LEU A 31 -8.08 -2.55 -19.27
N GLY A 32 -7.42 -1.39 -19.21
CA GLY A 32 -7.77 -0.21 -20.02
C GLY A 32 -7.26 -0.25 -21.47
N LEU A 33 -6.32 -1.14 -21.81
CA LEU A 33 -5.59 -1.10 -23.10
C LEU A 33 -6.45 -1.21 -24.36
N SER A 34 -7.69 -1.68 -24.25
CA SER A 34 -8.63 -1.66 -25.38
C SER A 34 -8.87 -0.25 -25.93
N THR A 35 -8.64 0.80 -25.13
CA THR A 35 -8.74 2.20 -25.55
C THR A 35 -7.42 2.95 -25.29
N THR A 36 -6.94 2.94 -24.04
CA THR A 36 -5.67 3.56 -23.62
C THR A 36 -5.25 3.01 -22.25
N PHE A 37 -3.96 3.07 -21.92
CA PHE A 37 -3.50 2.68 -20.59
C PHE A 37 -4.23 3.48 -19.50
N LEU A 38 -4.70 2.81 -18.44
CA LEU A 38 -5.52 3.40 -17.37
C LEU A 38 -6.86 4.01 -17.85
N TYR A 39 -7.40 3.56 -18.97
CA TYR A 39 -8.74 3.99 -19.41
C TYR A 39 -9.79 3.68 -18.33
N ASN A 40 -10.66 4.66 -18.03
CA ASN A 40 -11.72 4.49 -17.05
C ASN A 40 -12.90 3.69 -17.60
N PHE A 41 -12.67 2.40 -17.83
CA PHE A 41 -13.64 1.50 -18.46
C PHE A 41 -14.84 1.19 -17.57
N LEU A 42 -14.74 1.39 -16.26
CA LEU A 42 -15.82 1.18 -15.28
C LEU A 42 -16.71 2.40 -15.10
N ALA A 43 -16.26 3.60 -15.49
CA ALA A 43 -17.08 4.79 -15.39
C ALA A 43 -18.34 4.65 -16.25
N LEU A 44 -19.48 5.09 -15.69
CA LEU A 44 -20.79 5.12 -16.36
C LEU A 44 -21.33 3.74 -16.79
N LYS A 45 -20.70 2.63 -16.41
CA LYS A 45 -21.16 1.26 -16.71
C LYS A 45 -22.27 0.77 -15.77
N GLY A 46 -22.53 1.48 -14.68
CA GLY A 46 -23.37 1.00 -13.57
C GLY A 46 -22.63 -0.01 -12.68
N GLY A 47 -23.21 -0.38 -11.53
CA GLY A 47 -22.62 -1.33 -10.58
C GLY A 47 -21.61 -0.72 -9.60
N LEU A 48 -20.65 -1.51 -9.13
CA LEU A 48 -19.64 -1.08 -8.16
C LEU A 48 -18.60 -0.17 -8.84
N PHE A 49 -18.44 1.03 -8.29
CA PHE A 49 -17.70 2.19 -8.79
C PHE A 49 -18.18 2.76 -10.14
N GLY A 50 -19.25 2.25 -10.74
CA GLY A 50 -19.72 2.65 -12.07
C GLY A 50 -20.91 3.61 -12.09
N SER A 51 -21.31 4.19 -10.95
CA SER A 51 -22.46 5.09 -10.87
C SER A 51 -22.26 6.35 -11.72
N ALA A 52 -23.31 6.79 -12.40
CA ALA A 52 -23.31 8.08 -13.06
C ALA A 52 -23.24 9.21 -12.03
N VAL A 53 -22.49 10.26 -12.36
CA VAL A 53 -22.46 11.51 -11.60
C VAL A 53 -23.65 12.36 -12.07
N PRO A 54 -24.59 12.74 -11.17
CA PRO A 54 -25.67 13.63 -11.54
C PRO A 54 -25.12 15.00 -11.98
N LEU A 55 -25.72 15.58 -13.02
CA LEU A 55 -25.39 16.92 -13.48
C LEU A 55 -25.87 17.95 -12.46
N GLY A 56 -24.98 18.83 -11.98
CA GLY A 56 -25.31 19.85 -11.00
C GLY A 56 -24.23 19.99 -9.91
N PRO A 57 -24.54 20.65 -8.77
CA PRO A 57 -23.66 20.68 -7.62
C PRO A 57 -23.20 19.27 -7.24
N ASN A 58 -21.91 19.10 -6.92
CA ASN A 58 -21.32 17.79 -6.68
C ASN A 58 -22.06 17.08 -5.53
N ALA A 59 -22.85 16.05 -5.87
CA ALA A 59 -23.63 15.27 -4.93
C ALA A 59 -22.78 14.34 -4.04
N GLY A 60 -21.46 14.29 -4.24
CA GLY A 60 -20.55 13.49 -3.41
C GLY A 60 -20.73 11.98 -3.61
N VAL A 61 -21.07 11.53 -4.83
CA VAL A 61 -21.34 10.12 -5.10
C VAL A 61 -20.05 9.30 -5.06
N LEU A 62 -19.81 8.62 -3.93
CA LEU A 62 -18.62 7.77 -3.72
C LEU A 62 -18.47 6.65 -4.76
N ASN A 63 -19.59 6.19 -5.30
CA ASN A 63 -19.65 5.08 -6.25
C ASN A 63 -19.40 5.49 -7.72
N SER A 64 -18.84 6.67 -7.98
CA SER A 64 -18.69 7.22 -9.34
C SER A 64 -17.26 7.23 -9.90
N SER A 65 -16.28 6.85 -9.09
CA SER A 65 -14.86 6.96 -9.45
C SER A 65 -14.38 5.97 -10.51
N GLY A 66 -15.14 4.92 -10.81
CA GLY A 66 -14.79 3.91 -11.82
C GLY A 66 -13.50 3.17 -11.48
N THR A 67 -12.63 3.02 -12.47
CA THR A 67 -11.33 2.34 -12.31
C THR A 67 -10.38 3.07 -11.37
N ILE A 68 -10.57 4.39 -11.17
CA ILE A 68 -9.74 5.22 -10.29
C ILE A 68 -9.86 4.73 -8.83
N ALA A 69 -11.05 4.25 -8.41
CA ALA A 69 -11.21 3.68 -7.08
C ALA A 69 -10.33 2.43 -6.88
N LEU A 70 -10.28 1.55 -7.88
CA LEU A 70 -9.45 0.33 -7.84
C LEU A 70 -7.96 0.68 -7.83
N ALA A 71 -7.54 1.64 -8.65
CA ALA A 71 -6.17 2.14 -8.67
C ALA A 71 -5.76 2.74 -7.32
N ASN A 72 -6.62 3.54 -6.69
CA ASN A 72 -6.37 4.13 -5.37
C ASN A 72 -6.25 3.07 -4.27
N ILE A 73 -7.06 2.02 -4.31
CA ILE A 73 -6.95 0.89 -3.36
C ILE A 73 -5.62 0.15 -3.56
N ALA A 74 -5.23 -0.10 -4.81
CA ALA A 74 -3.97 -0.78 -5.13
C ALA A 74 -2.74 0.02 -4.65
N VAL A 75 -2.68 1.32 -4.95
CA VAL A 75 -1.62 2.22 -4.47
C VAL A 75 -1.66 2.35 -2.94
N GLY A 76 -2.84 2.43 -2.34
CA GLY A 76 -2.99 2.49 -0.89
C GLY A 76 -2.40 1.25 -0.20
N LEU A 77 -2.67 0.05 -0.75
CA LEU A 77 -2.10 -1.20 -0.25
C LEU A 77 -0.58 -1.22 -0.37
N GLU A 78 -0.05 -0.77 -1.51
CA GLU A 78 1.38 -0.67 -1.77
C GLU A 78 2.08 0.24 -0.75
N VAL A 79 1.57 1.47 -0.58
CA VAL A 79 2.13 2.49 0.30
C VAL A 79 2.13 2.02 1.76
N VAL A 80 1.05 1.38 2.21
CA VAL A 80 1.00 0.82 3.57
C VAL A 80 2.04 -0.29 3.74
N GLY A 81 2.22 -1.17 2.75
CA GLY A 81 3.24 -2.20 2.75
C GLY A 81 4.65 -1.63 2.84
N GLY A 82 4.99 -0.74 1.91
CA GLY A 82 6.32 -0.13 1.80
C GLY A 82 6.71 0.71 3.02
N LEU A 83 5.82 1.61 3.49
CA LEU A 83 6.10 2.43 4.67
C LEU A 83 6.24 1.58 5.94
N SER A 84 5.39 0.57 6.10
CA SER A 84 5.50 -0.35 7.24
C SER A 84 6.84 -1.10 7.23
N ALA A 85 7.26 -1.60 6.07
CA ALA A 85 8.55 -2.28 5.92
C ALA A 85 9.72 -1.36 6.30
N ILE A 86 9.75 -0.12 5.79
CA ILE A 86 10.79 0.87 6.11
C ILE A 86 10.86 1.11 7.62
N LEU A 87 9.72 1.35 8.28
CA LEU A 87 9.68 1.59 9.73
C LEU A 87 10.21 0.40 10.53
N ILE A 88 9.88 -0.83 10.12
CA ILE A 88 10.38 -2.05 10.78
C ILE A 88 11.89 -2.19 10.59
N PHE A 89 12.42 -1.91 9.39
CA PHE A 89 13.86 -1.96 9.12
C PHE A 89 14.62 -0.88 9.91
N MET A 90 14.09 0.35 9.99
CA MET A 90 14.67 1.40 10.82
C MET A 90 14.69 1.01 12.30
N PHE A 91 13.59 0.44 12.80
CA PHE A 91 13.52 -0.05 14.18
C PHE A 91 14.55 -1.15 14.46
N LEU A 92 14.72 -2.10 13.53
CA LEU A 92 15.72 -3.15 13.64
C LEU A 92 17.15 -2.58 13.60
N GLY A 93 17.41 -1.60 12.71
CA GLY A 93 18.70 -0.93 12.61
C GLY A 93 19.08 -0.21 13.91
N MET A 94 18.15 0.53 14.50
CA MET A 94 18.38 1.19 15.81
C MET A 94 18.68 0.18 16.92
N ARG A 95 18.00 -0.97 16.92
CA ARG A 95 18.25 -2.07 17.87
C ARG A 95 19.66 -2.65 17.69
N TYR A 96 20.04 -2.92 16.44
CA TYR A 96 21.36 -3.45 16.11
C TYR A 96 22.49 -2.52 16.57
N VAL A 97 22.37 -1.21 16.31
CA VAL A 97 23.34 -0.21 16.78
C VAL A 97 23.37 -0.13 18.31
N SER A 98 22.21 -0.16 18.97
CA SER A 98 22.13 -0.10 20.44
C SER A 98 22.70 -1.34 21.13
N GLU A 99 22.58 -2.52 20.54
CA GLU A 99 23.14 -3.77 21.07
C GLU A 99 24.65 -3.86 20.80
N GLY A 100 25.12 -3.49 19.60
CA GLY A 100 26.56 -3.41 19.29
C GLY A 100 27.32 -2.40 20.16
N GLY A 101 26.67 -1.29 20.56
CA GLY A 101 27.25 -0.34 21.52
C GLY A 101 27.31 -0.84 22.97
N LYS A 102 26.56 -1.89 23.33
CA LYS A 102 26.58 -2.47 24.69
C LYS A 102 27.61 -3.59 24.85
N GLU A 103 28.00 -4.25 23.77
CA GLU A 103 29.07 -5.25 23.78
C GLU A 103 30.44 -4.58 23.89
N GLY A 104 30.67 -3.46 23.20
CA GLY A 104 31.91 -2.68 23.32
C GLY A 104 32.19 -2.04 24.69
N VAL A 105 31.20 -1.99 25.61
CA VAL A 105 31.38 -1.49 26.99
C VAL A 105 31.70 -2.61 27.99
N LYS A 106 31.51 -3.88 27.61
CA LYS A 106 31.76 -5.03 28.50
C LYS A 106 33.17 -5.59 28.42
N ASP A 107 33.89 -5.35 27.32
CA ASP A 107 35.28 -5.81 27.13
C ASP A 107 36.33 -4.86 27.74
N ASP A 108 35.93 -3.72 28.31
CA ASP A 108 36.83 -2.71 28.91
C ASP A 108 36.76 -2.70 30.45
N LYS A 109 36.63 -3.89 31.07
CA LYS A 109 36.71 -4.08 32.53
C LYS A 109 37.54 -5.30 32.91
#